data_AF-A0A7V8WEP4-F1
#
_entry.id   AF-A0A7V8WEP4-F1
#
_cell.length_a   1.000
_cell.length_b   1.000
_cell.length_c   1.000
_cell.angle_alpha   90.00
_cell.angle_beta   90.00
_cell.angle_gamma   90.00
#
_symmetry.space_group_name_H-M   'P 1'
#
loop_
_entity.id
_entity.type
_entity.pdbx_description
1 polymer ?
#
loop_
_entity_poly.entity_id
_entity_poly.type
_entity_poly.pdbx_seq_one_letter_code
_entity_poly.pdbx_strand_id
1 'polypeptide(L)'
;MSSACLRRQAPSFNTWDAAVTVLALALVVGTPTASAQEPIKGEEALKHPAVQLAVKAAELVKAGKVEEVFALGTKAGQSELKSLSAADRKDFLASIVKKTPDPKAFSDAVRNGGELNVFGNTAILNAPVANGRVMAYFEREGSAWRLTNGPMVVVDEPAPVNETRVENAEILTHPIGTLALQYLDLVHAGKIDDAKKLATSGVQAKWKAESAKERAESLAYLKKNLPTRADVTAGLKDGKTLRGVLIIEDDKAATLNLIRSEQRQTAPGNTTYSSTTTAIGFAKEGGQWKLAQ
;
A
#
# COMPACT_ATOMS: atom_id res chain seq x y z
N MET A 1 -8.43 38.81 24.24
CA MET A 1 -7.52 37.81 24.84
C MET A 1 -8.24 36.47 24.86
N SER A 2 -8.62 35.89 23.71
CA SER A 2 -7.88 34.91 22.87
C SER A 2 -7.18 33.78 23.62
N SER A 3 -7.93 32.70 23.88
CA SER A 3 -7.37 31.36 24.15
C SER A 3 -7.78 30.46 22.98
N ALA A 4 -6.83 30.24 22.07
CA ALA A 4 -6.98 29.38 20.91
C ALA A 4 -6.83 27.91 21.32
N CYS A 5 -7.89 27.14 21.06
CA CYS A 5 -7.95 25.69 21.20
C CYS A 5 -7.12 25.05 20.07
N LEU A 6 -5.89 24.66 20.38
CA LEU A 6 -5.00 23.89 19.50
C LEU A 6 -5.49 22.45 19.38
N ARG A 7 -6.39 22.17 18.42
CA ARG A 7 -6.54 20.83 17.85
C ARG A 7 -5.29 20.52 17.02
N ARG A 8 -4.31 19.84 17.61
CA ARG A 8 -3.26 19.15 16.84
C ARG A 8 -3.93 17.99 16.11
N GLN A 9 -4.03 18.11 14.78
CA GLN A 9 -4.29 16.99 13.89
C GLN A 9 -3.13 16.00 14.03
N ALA A 10 -3.42 14.79 14.51
CA ALA A 10 -2.53 13.66 14.38
C ALA A 10 -2.38 13.29 12.88
N PRO A 11 -1.21 12.83 12.42
CA PRO A 11 -1.04 12.37 11.05
C PRO A 11 -2.02 11.22 10.80
N SER A 12 -2.94 11.43 9.86
CA SER A 12 -3.85 10.41 9.40
C SER A 12 -3.07 9.39 8.56
N PHE A 13 -2.58 8.33 9.19
CA PHE A 13 -2.21 7.11 8.48
C PHE A 13 -3.48 6.58 7.81
N ASN A 14 -3.68 6.85 6.52
CA ASN A 14 -4.81 6.33 5.75
C ASN A 14 -4.51 4.87 5.39
N THR A 15 -4.98 3.94 6.22
CA THR A 15 -4.97 2.48 5.99
C THR A 15 -5.98 2.05 4.91
N TRP A 16 -5.96 2.71 3.75
CA TRP A 16 -6.54 2.18 2.52
C TRP A 16 -5.44 1.69 1.55
N ASP A 17 -4.18 1.71 1.98
CA ASP A 17 -3.03 1.17 1.23
C ASP A 17 -2.63 -0.25 1.68
N ALA A 18 -3.44 -0.92 2.51
CA ALA A 18 -3.25 -2.34 2.84
C ALA A 18 -3.91 -3.27 1.80
N ALA A 19 -3.71 -2.96 0.52
CA ALA A 19 -3.58 -3.98 -0.51
C ALA A 19 -2.13 -3.88 -1.00
N VAL A 20 -1.19 -4.28 -0.15
CA VAL A 20 0.16 -4.64 -0.62
C VAL A 20 -0.05 -5.89 -1.46
N THR A 21 -0.20 -5.67 -2.77
CA THR A 21 -0.04 -6.70 -3.78
C THR A 21 1.27 -7.41 -3.48
N VAL A 22 1.18 -8.69 -3.10
CA VAL A 22 2.32 -9.60 -3.15
C VAL A 22 2.71 -9.71 -4.62
N LEU A 23 3.66 -8.86 -5.04
CA LEU A 23 4.35 -9.04 -6.31
C LEU A 23 5.25 -10.25 -6.13
N ALA A 24 4.75 -11.44 -6.50
CA ALA A 24 5.57 -12.61 -6.66
C ALA A 24 6.55 -12.35 -7.81
N LEU A 25 7.80 -11.99 -7.48
CA LEU A 25 8.90 -12.05 -8.43
C LEU A 25 9.19 -13.52 -8.71
N ALA A 26 8.65 -14.04 -9.81
CA ALA A 26 9.10 -15.26 -10.44
C ALA A 26 9.80 -14.90 -11.76
N LEU A 27 11.13 -14.87 -11.73
CA LEU A 27 12.01 -15.00 -12.90
C LEU A 27 12.51 -16.46 -12.85
N VAL A 28 12.50 -17.32 -13.87
CA VAL A 28 12.62 -17.17 -15.33
C VAL A 28 11.99 -18.40 -15.98
N VAL A 29 11.15 -18.22 -17.01
CA VAL A 29 11.12 -19.14 -18.16
C VAL A 29 11.08 -18.27 -19.41
N GLY A 30 12.02 -18.50 -20.32
CA GLY A 30 12.23 -17.70 -21.53
C GLY A 30 10.96 -17.52 -22.35
N THR A 31 10.45 -16.30 -22.35
CA THR A 31 9.58 -15.75 -23.39
C THR A 31 10.18 -14.41 -23.79
N PRO A 32 10.09 -13.99 -25.06
CA PRO A 32 10.69 -12.74 -25.51
C PRO A 32 10.11 -11.62 -24.65
N THR A 33 10.98 -10.96 -23.89
CA THR A 33 10.67 -9.71 -23.20
C THR A 33 10.04 -8.77 -24.20
N ALA A 34 8.74 -8.49 -24.04
CA ALA A 34 8.13 -7.33 -24.66
C ALA A 34 9.01 -6.14 -24.27
N SER A 35 9.74 -5.59 -25.24
CA SER A 35 10.60 -4.43 -25.02
C SER A 35 9.75 -3.36 -24.36
N ALA A 36 10.16 -2.85 -23.21
CA ALA A 36 9.50 -1.70 -22.62
C ALA A 36 9.52 -0.58 -23.67
N GLN A 37 8.33 -0.20 -24.15
CA GLN A 37 8.20 0.93 -25.06
C GLN A 37 8.65 2.18 -24.29
N GLU A 38 9.40 3.06 -24.95
CA GLU A 38 9.79 4.33 -24.31
C GLU A 38 8.55 5.04 -23.75
N PRO A 39 8.63 5.64 -22.54
CA PRO A 39 7.50 6.33 -21.96
C PRO A 39 7.02 7.45 -22.87
N ILE A 40 5.71 7.53 -23.11
CA ILE A 40 5.10 8.65 -23.82
C ILE A 40 5.05 9.82 -22.83
N LYS A 41 5.59 11.00 -23.20
CA LYS A 41 5.79 12.10 -22.26
C LYS A 41 4.96 13.34 -22.58
N GLY A 42 4.70 14.16 -21.57
CA GLY A 42 4.22 15.52 -21.72
C GLY A 42 2.90 15.63 -22.51
N GLU A 43 2.90 16.49 -23.54
CA GLU A 43 1.73 16.76 -24.37
C GLU A 43 1.26 15.52 -25.18
N GLU A 44 2.18 14.64 -25.57
CA GLU A 44 1.82 13.40 -26.27
C GLU A 44 1.12 12.42 -25.32
N ALA A 45 1.60 12.34 -24.08
CA ALA A 45 0.95 11.55 -23.04
C ALA A 45 -0.47 12.08 -22.79
N LEU A 46 -0.62 13.41 -22.68
CA LEU A 46 -1.92 14.04 -22.47
C LEU A 46 -2.93 13.70 -23.57
N LYS A 47 -2.50 13.63 -24.84
CA LYS A 47 -3.37 13.28 -25.99
C LYS A 47 -3.69 11.79 -26.08
N HIS A 48 -3.00 10.92 -25.33
CA HIS A 48 -3.23 9.48 -25.40
C HIS A 48 -4.64 9.11 -24.89
N PRO A 49 -5.38 8.21 -25.56
CA PRO A 49 -6.77 7.87 -25.18
C PRO A 49 -6.93 7.40 -23.73
N ALA A 50 -5.93 6.70 -23.17
CA ALA A 50 -5.95 6.31 -21.76
C ALA A 50 -5.92 7.54 -20.84
N VAL A 51 -5.02 8.50 -21.09
CA VAL A 51 -4.88 9.70 -20.24
C VAL A 51 -6.12 10.59 -20.36
N GLN A 52 -6.76 10.65 -21.53
CA GLN A 52 -8.04 11.34 -21.71
C GLN A 52 -9.16 10.75 -20.85
N LEU A 53 -9.15 9.45 -20.53
CA LEU A 53 -10.07 8.87 -19.55
C LEU A 53 -9.82 9.41 -18.15
N ALA A 54 -8.55 9.55 -17.75
CA ALA A 54 -8.21 10.13 -16.45
C ALA A 54 -8.61 11.61 -16.36
N VAL A 55 -8.38 12.40 -17.42
CA VAL A 55 -8.85 13.80 -17.48
C VAL A 55 -10.37 13.85 -17.27
N LYS A 56 -11.12 13.06 -18.04
CA LYS A 56 -12.58 12.96 -17.94
C LYS A 56 -13.04 12.51 -16.54
N ALA A 57 -12.34 11.57 -15.92
CA ALA A 57 -12.65 11.14 -14.56
C ALA A 57 -12.50 12.30 -13.55
N ALA A 58 -11.40 13.07 -13.64
CA ALA A 58 -11.22 14.26 -12.80
C ALA A 58 -12.35 15.29 -13.02
N GLU A 59 -12.75 15.51 -14.27
CA GLU A 59 -13.85 16.43 -14.60
C GLU A 59 -15.18 15.99 -13.99
N LEU A 60 -15.50 14.70 -14.06
CA LEU A 60 -16.71 14.13 -13.46
C LEU A 60 -16.69 14.29 -11.94
N VAL A 61 -15.56 14.03 -11.28
CA VAL A 61 -15.43 14.25 -9.83
C VAL A 61 -15.63 15.72 -9.48
N LYS A 62 -14.98 16.64 -10.21
CA LYS A 62 -15.15 18.09 -10.02
C LYS A 62 -16.60 18.55 -10.23
N ALA A 63 -17.33 17.91 -11.13
CA ALA A 63 -18.74 18.15 -11.38
C ALA A 63 -19.69 17.49 -10.36
N GLY A 64 -19.17 16.80 -9.33
CA GLY A 64 -19.97 16.08 -8.33
C GLY A 64 -20.57 14.77 -8.84
N LYS A 65 -20.13 14.29 -10.01
CA LYS A 65 -20.62 13.09 -10.71
C LYS A 65 -19.71 11.88 -10.47
N VAL A 66 -19.31 11.66 -9.22
CA VAL A 66 -18.33 10.61 -8.86
C VAL A 66 -18.79 9.20 -9.27
N GLU A 67 -20.09 8.92 -9.28
CA GLU A 67 -20.61 7.62 -9.72
C GLU A 67 -20.45 7.40 -11.23
N GLU A 68 -20.46 8.46 -12.04
CA GLU A 68 -20.27 8.36 -13.50
C GLU A 68 -18.82 7.99 -13.86
N VAL A 69 -17.85 8.19 -12.96
CA VAL A 69 -16.44 7.80 -13.15
C VAL A 69 -16.32 6.30 -13.41
N PHE A 70 -17.16 5.48 -12.77
CA PHE A 70 -17.07 4.01 -12.90
C PHE A 70 -17.47 3.49 -14.27
N ALA A 71 -18.25 4.25 -15.04
CA ALA A 71 -18.52 3.91 -16.43
C ALA A 71 -17.26 3.99 -17.31
N LEU A 72 -16.19 4.64 -16.85
CA LEU A 72 -14.89 4.69 -17.52
C LEU A 72 -14.00 3.48 -17.17
N GLY A 73 -14.35 2.75 -16.12
CA GLY A 73 -13.59 1.59 -15.65
C GLY A 73 -14.01 0.27 -16.27
N THR A 74 -13.28 -0.79 -15.92
CA THR A 74 -13.53 -2.15 -16.42
C THR A 74 -14.88 -2.69 -15.95
N LYS A 75 -15.43 -3.66 -16.66
CA LYS A 75 -16.67 -4.35 -16.24
C LYS A 75 -16.49 -5.00 -14.86
N ALA A 76 -15.29 -5.51 -14.58
CA ALA A 76 -14.94 -6.07 -13.27
C ALA A 76 -15.04 -5.01 -12.16
N GLY A 77 -14.39 -3.85 -12.33
CA GLY A 77 -14.46 -2.76 -11.35
C GLY A 77 -15.88 -2.21 -11.17
N GLN A 78 -16.68 -2.15 -12.24
CA GLN A 78 -18.10 -1.80 -12.14
C GLN A 78 -18.91 -2.82 -11.33
N SER A 79 -18.59 -4.11 -11.46
CA SER A 79 -19.24 -5.17 -10.69
C SER A 79 -18.83 -5.13 -9.22
N GLU A 80 -17.55 -4.88 -8.94
CA GLU A 80 -17.02 -4.75 -7.59
C GLU A 80 -17.70 -3.61 -6.83
N LEU A 81 -17.82 -2.42 -7.44
CA LEU A 81 -18.55 -1.31 -6.83
C LEU A 81 -19.99 -1.67 -6.47
N LYS A 82 -20.68 -2.44 -7.33
CA LYS A 82 -22.07 -2.88 -7.10
C LYS A 82 -22.18 -3.91 -5.98
N SER A 83 -21.10 -4.65 -5.69
CA SER A 83 -21.06 -5.60 -4.57
C SER A 83 -20.77 -4.96 -3.22
N LEU A 84 -20.30 -3.70 -3.19
CA LEU A 84 -20.07 -2.99 -1.94
C LEU A 84 -21.39 -2.71 -1.20
N SER A 85 -21.33 -2.70 0.13
CA SER A 85 -22.44 -2.20 0.95
C SER A 85 -22.64 -0.70 0.69
N ALA A 86 -23.82 -0.17 1.06
CA ALA A 86 -24.09 1.27 0.91
C ALA A 86 -23.12 2.14 1.73
N ALA A 87 -22.69 1.65 2.90
CA ALA A 87 -21.72 2.34 3.74
C ALA A 87 -20.33 2.35 3.10
N ASP A 88 -19.83 1.18 2.68
CA ASP A 88 -18.51 1.05 2.06
C ASP A 88 -18.43 1.81 0.74
N ARG A 89 -19.52 1.78 -0.05
CA ARG A 89 -19.62 2.56 -1.28
C ARG A 89 -19.54 4.05 -0.99
N LYS A 90 -20.25 4.55 0.02
CA LYS A 90 -20.19 5.98 0.40
C LYS A 90 -18.77 6.40 0.80
N ASP A 91 -18.11 5.62 1.64
CA ASP A 91 -16.75 5.93 2.12
C ASP A 91 -15.72 5.85 0.99
N PHE A 92 -15.87 4.86 0.10
CA PHE A 92 -15.04 4.72 -1.09
C PHE A 92 -15.20 5.92 -2.04
N LEU A 93 -16.44 6.34 -2.34
CA LEU A 93 -16.69 7.52 -3.18
C LEU A 93 -16.14 8.80 -2.55
N ALA A 94 -16.25 8.96 -1.23
CA ALA A 94 -15.66 10.09 -0.51
C ALA A 94 -14.11 10.09 -0.62
N SER A 95 -13.48 8.91 -0.58
CA SER A 95 -12.04 8.74 -0.78
C SER A 95 -11.61 9.17 -2.19
N ILE A 96 -12.38 8.81 -3.22
CA ILE A 96 -12.13 9.26 -4.60
C ILE A 96 -12.17 10.78 -4.68
N VAL A 97 -13.25 11.42 -4.18
CA VAL A 97 -13.39 12.88 -4.19
C VAL A 97 -12.21 13.56 -3.48
N LYS A 98 -11.75 13.00 -2.36
CA LYS A 98 -10.63 13.55 -1.60
C LYS A 98 -9.30 13.46 -2.34
N LYS A 99 -9.06 12.38 -3.09
CA LYS A 99 -7.77 12.09 -3.71
C LYS A 99 -7.67 12.59 -5.15
N THR A 100 -8.78 12.75 -5.85
CA THR A 100 -8.77 13.17 -7.25
C THR A 100 -8.26 14.62 -7.38
N PRO A 101 -7.25 14.88 -8.22
CA PRO A 101 -6.75 16.23 -8.47
C PRO A 101 -7.79 17.08 -9.22
N ASP A 102 -7.64 18.41 -9.13
CA ASP A 102 -8.34 19.31 -10.05
C ASP A 102 -7.95 18.97 -11.52
N PRO A 103 -8.89 18.93 -12.49
CA PRO A 103 -8.62 18.50 -13.86
C PRO A 103 -7.59 19.36 -14.59
N LYS A 104 -7.57 20.67 -14.30
CA LYS A 104 -6.60 21.59 -14.90
C LYS A 104 -5.23 21.34 -14.31
N ALA A 105 -5.14 21.27 -12.98
CA ALA A 105 -3.89 20.94 -12.29
C ALA A 105 -3.33 19.58 -12.73
N PHE A 106 -4.20 18.58 -12.93
CA PHE A 106 -3.83 17.27 -13.47
C PHE A 106 -3.25 17.37 -14.87
N SER A 107 -3.96 18.03 -15.79
CA SER A 107 -3.52 18.18 -17.18
C SER A 107 -2.19 18.95 -17.27
N ASP A 108 -2.03 19.98 -16.43
CA ASP A 108 -0.80 20.76 -16.35
C ASP A 108 0.36 19.92 -15.78
N ALA A 109 0.12 19.09 -14.76
CA ALA A 109 1.12 18.15 -14.24
C ALA A 109 1.57 17.14 -15.31
N VAL A 110 0.62 16.58 -16.07
CA VAL A 110 0.95 15.66 -17.17
C VAL A 110 1.79 16.36 -18.23
N ARG A 111 1.43 17.59 -18.61
CA ARG A 111 2.20 18.37 -19.59
C ARG A 111 3.62 18.68 -19.11
N ASN A 112 3.78 19.00 -17.83
CA ASN A 112 5.04 19.50 -17.24
C ASN A 112 5.98 18.41 -16.70
N GLY A 113 5.70 17.13 -16.96
CA GLY A 113 6.55 16.03 -16.50
C GLY A 113 5.85 14.68 -16.41
N GLY A 114 4.67 14.55 -17.02
CA GLY A 114 3.93 13.29 -17.05
C GLY A 114 4.59 12.27 -17.95
N GLU A 115 4.61 11.03 -17.48
CA GLU A 115 5.11 9.86 -18.20
C GLU A 115 4.05 8.77 -18.19
N LEU A 116 3.59 8.40 -19.39
CA LEU A 116 2.72 7.26 -19.61
C LEU A 116 3.57 6.08 -20.07
N ASN A 117 3.63 5.04 -19.23
CA ASN A 117 4.28 3.78 -19.53
C ASN A 117 3.23 2.78 -20.00
N VAL A 118 3.40 2.19 -21.18
CA VAL A 118 2.47 1.23 -21.77
C VAL A 118 3.10 -0.17 -21.78
N PHE A 119 2.45 -1.11 -21.11
CA PHE A 119 2.89 -2.50 -20.97
C PHE A 119 1.83 -3.44 -21.58
N GLY A 120 1.85 -3.55 -22.91
CA GLY A 120 0.88 -4.35 -23.66
C GLY A 120 -0.56 -3.89 -23.43
N ASN A 121 -1.30 -4.64 -22.60
CA ASN A 121 -2.70 -4.36 -22.27
C ASN A 121 -2.88 -3.47 -21.04
N THR A 122 -1.81 -3.03 -20.38
CA THR A 122 -1.89 -2.13 -19.22
C THR A 122 -1.11 -0.85 -19.48
N ALA A 123 -1.46 0.22 -18.78
CA ALA A 123 -0.67 1.43 -18.79
C ALA A 123 -0.70 2.13 -17.42
N ILE A 124 0.38 2.84 -17.11
CA ILE A 124 0.53 3.59 -15.86
C ILE A 124 0.97 5.00 -16.22
N LEU A 125 0.21 5.99 -15.76
CA LEU A 125 0.55 7.39 -15.84
C LEU A 125 1.09 7.85 -14.48
N ASN A 126 2.25 8.51 -14.50
CA ASN A 126 2.78 9.27 -13.38
C ASN A 126 2.98 10.72 -13.81
N ALA A 127 2.62 11.68 -12.96
CA ALA A 127 2.91 13.09 -13.21
C ALA A 127 3.30 13.80 -11.90
N PRO A 128 4.37 14.60 -11.87
CA PRO A 128 4.82 15.28 -10.65
C PRO A 128 3.85 16.39 -10.24
N VAL A 129 3.64 16.56 -8.93
CA VAL A 129 2.96 17.71 -8.32
C VAL A 129 3.77 18.21 -7.12
N ALA A 130 3.44 19.40 -6.60
CA ALA A 130 4.28 20.10 -5.62
C ALA A 130 4.71 19.27 -4.39
N ASN A 131 3.84 18.39 -3.88
CA ASN A 131 4.10 17.54 -2.71
C ASN A 131 3.88 16.06 -3.02
N GLY A 132 4.14 15.63 -4.26
CA GLY A 132 4.02 14.22 -4.60
C GLY A 132 3.84 13.97 -6.09
N ARG A 133 2.98 13.02 -6.42
CA ARG A 133 2.65 12.67 -7.81
C ARG A 133 1.17 12.39 -7.99
N VAL A 134 0.65 12.65 -9.18
CA VAL A 134 -0.61 12.06 -9.62
C VAL A 134 -0.32 10.72 -10.28
N MET A 135 -1.12 9.71 -9.94
CA MET A 135 -1.09 8.40 -10.56
C MET A 135 -2.45 8.05 -11.19
N ALA A 136 -2.41 7.39 -12.34
CA ALA A 136 -3.57 6.73 -12.93
C ALA A 136 -3.16 5.40 -13.59
N TYR A 137 -4.03 4.40 -13.48
CA TYR A 137 -3.81 3.05 -13.98
C TYR A 137 -4.88 2.70 -14.99
N PHE A 138 -4.48 1.99 -16.04
CA PHE A 138 -5.34 1.66 -17.14
C PHE A 138 -5.15 0.21 -17.57
N GLU A 139 -6.23 -0.37 -18.07
CA GLU A 139 -6.24 -1.70 -18.68
C GLU A 139 -7.05 -1.67 -19.98
N ARG A 140 -6.70 -2.52 -20.94
CA ARG A 140 -7.47 -2.72 -22.16
C ARG A 140 -8.53 -3.81 -21.96
N GLU A 141 -9.78 -3.45 -22.22
CA GLU A 141 -10.85 -4.43 -22.46
C GLU A 141 -11.11 -4.50 -23.97
N GLY A 142 -10.56 -5.53 -24.62
CA GLY A 142 -10.54 -5.61 -26.07
C GLY A 142 -9.65 -4.50 -26.66
N SER A 143 -10.21 -3.68 -27.55
CA SER A 143 -9.49 -2.56 -28.18
C SER A 143 -9.58 -1.25 -27.39
N ALA A 144 -10.38 -1.17 -26.33
CA ALA A 144 -10.64 0.06 -25.62
C ALA A 144 -9.90 0.12 -24.27
N TRP A 145 -9.30 1.27 -23.98
CA TRP A 145 -8.76 1.55 -22.65
C TRP A 145 -9.88 1.74 -21.62
N ARG A 146 -9.59 1.37 -20.39
CA ARG A 146 -10.42 1.51 -19.20
C ARG A 146 -9.58 2.01 -18.04
N LEU A 147 -10.18 2.84 -17.20
CA LEU A 147 -9.55 3.38 -15.99
C LEU A 147 -9.72 2.38 -14.84
N THR A 148 -8.64 1.78 -14.37
CA THR A 148 -8.69 0.80 -13.27
C THR A 148 -8.47 1.46 -11.91
N ASN A 149 -7.69 2.54 -11.86
CA ASN A 149 -7.49 3.33 -10.65
C ASN A 149 -7.03 4.77 -10.98
N GLY A 150 -7.33 5.73 -10.11
CA GLY A 150 -7.00 7.15 -10.28
C GLY A 150 -7.97 7.91 -11.21
N PRO A 151 -7.62 9.14 -11.65
CA PRO A 151 -6.44 9.89 -11.24
C PRO A 151 -6.50 10.25 -9.76
N MET A 152 -5.39 10.09 -9.06
CA MET A 152 -5.30 10.39 -7.64
C MET A 152 -3.95 11.04 -7.31
N VAL A 153 -3.97 12.05 -6.44
CA VAL A 153 -2.78 12.61 -5.82
C VAL A 153 -2.31 11.64 -4.74
N VAL A 154 -1.08 11.17 -4.90
CA VAL A 154 -0.29 10.51 -3.88
C VAL A 154 0.68 11.55 -3.36
N VAL A 155 0.55 11.90 -2.08
CA VAL A 155 1.50 12.78 -1.42
C VAL A 155 2.77 11.96 -1.19
N ASP A 156 3.90 12.44 -1.71
CA ASP A 156 5.17 11.81 -1.38
C ASP A 156 5.47 12.18 0.07
N GLU A 157 5.60 11.17 0.93
CA GLU A 157 6.16 11.42 2.24
C GLU A 157 7.61 11.88 2.03
N PRO A 158 8.04 12.98 2.68
CA PRO A 158 9.42 13.43 2.55
C PRO A 158 10.32 12.26 2.97
N ALA A 159 11.34 11.99 2.16
CA ALA A 159 12.31 10.96 2.49
C ALA A 159 12.84 11.19 3.92
N PRO A 160 13.01 10.12 4.70
CA PRO A 160 13.48 10.26 6.07
C PRO A 160 14.83 10.97 6.09
N VAL A 161 14.99 11.92 7.00
CA VAL A 161 16.27 12.66 7.14
C VAL A 161 17.31 11.74 7.79
N ASN A 162 16.87 10.90 8.73
CA ASN A 162 17.69 9.92 9.41
C ASN A 162 17.06 8.53 9.26
N GLU A 163 17.85 7.57 8.79
CA GLU A 163 17.49 6.17 8.75
C GLU A 163 18.51 5.36 9.55
N THR A 164 18.04 4.51 10.47
CA THR A 164 18.86 3.55 11.20
C THR A 164 18.35 2.14 10.95
N ARG A 165 19.27 1.18 10.78
CA ARG A 165 18.94 -0.23 10.58
C ARG A 165 19.46 -1.06 11.75
N VAL A 166 18.59 -1.90 12.31
CA VAL A 166 18.91 -2.91 13.32
C VAL A 166 18.65 -4.28 12.71
N GLU A 167 19.62 -5.18 12.79
CA GLU A 167 19.54 -6.47 12.10
C GLU A 167 19.49 -7.66 13.06
N ASN A 168 18.72 -8.68 12.67
CA ASN A 168 18.73 -10.01 13.28
C ASN A 168 18.63 -9.99 14.81
N ALA A 169 19.63 -10.54 15.52
CA ALA A 169 19.59 -10.74 16.96
C ALA A 169 19.49 -9.41 17.74
N GLU A 170 20.03 -8.32 17.20
CA GLU A 170 19.94 -6.99 17.82
C GLU A 170 18.50 -6.46 17.86
N ILE A 171 17.63 -6.93 16.95
CA ILE A 171 16.21 -6.58 16.97
C ILE A 171 15.56 -7.08 18.26
N LEU A 172 16.00 -8.24 18.79
CA LEU A 172 15.43 -8.84 20.00
C LEU A 172 15.68 -8.01 21.26
N THR A 173 16.69 -7.12 21.26
CA THR A 173 16.98 -6.21 22.37
C THR A 173 16.34 -4.83 22.18
N HIS A 174 15.87 -4.52 20.97
CA HIS A 174 15.20 -3.27 20.67
C HIS A 174 13.74 -3.27 21.19
N PRO A 175 13.19 -2.14 21.70
CA PRO A 175 11.80 -2.05 22.16
C PRO A 175 10.77 -2.51 21.12
N ILE A 176 11.03 -2.22 19.84
CA ILE A 176 10.17 -2.68 18.73
C ILE A 176 10.19 -4.21 18.58
N GLY A 177 11.34 -4.87 18.78
CA GLY A 177 11.39 -6.33 18.73
C GLY A 177 10.53 -6.98 19.82
N THR A 178 10.59 -6.44 21.04
CA THR A 178 9.72 -6.91 22.14
C THR A 178 8.23 -6.72 21.80
N LEU A 179 7.87 -5.54 21.28
CA LEU A 179 6.51 -5.24 20.86
C LEU A 179 6.02 -6.15 19.71
N ALA A 180 6.90 -6.44 18.75
CA ALA A 180 6.61 -7.35 17.64
C ALA A 180 6.34 -8.77 18.14
N LEU A 181 7.16 -9.31 19.06
CA LEU A 181 6.94 -10.64 19.62
C LEU A 181 5.64 -10.71 20.43
N GLN A 182 5.30 -9.66 21.18
CA GLN A 182 4.03 -9.59 21.91
C GLN A 182 2.83 -9.57 20.94
N TYR A 183 2.93 -8.83 19.85
CA TYR A 183 1.91 -8.82 18.80
C TYR A 183 1.69 -10.22 18.19
N LEU A 184 2.78 -10.92 17.85
CA LEU A 184 2.71 -12.27 17.29
C LEU A 184 2.07 -13.27 18.27
N ASP A 185 2.41 -13.20 19.56
CA ASP A 185 1.81 -14.05 20.59
C ASP A 185 0.28 -13.86 20.66
N LEU A 186 -0.18 -12.60 20.66
CA LEU A 186 -1.60 -12.28 20.74
C LEU A 186 -2.37 -12.73 19.49
N VAL A 187 -1.81 -12.55 18.30
CA VAL A 187 -2.42 -13.04 17.05
C VAL A 187 -2.55 -14.56 17.06
N HIS A 188 -1.48 -15.29 17.39
CA HIS A 188 -1.50 -16.76 17.38
C HIS A 188 -2.38 -17.34 18.49
N ALA A 189 -2.51 -16.65 19.62
CA ALA A 189 -3.47 -16.95 20.68
C ALA A 189 -4.94 -16.61 20.34
N GLY A 190 -5.21 -16.02 19.17
CA GLY A 190 -6.55 -15.61 18.75
C GLY A 190 -7.09 -14.36 19.46
N LYS A 191 -6.22 -13.61 20.14
CA LYS A 191 -6.56 -12.42 20.94
C LYS A 191 -6.31 -11.14 20.14
N ILE A 192 -6.93 -11.01 18.97
CA ILE A 192 -6.70 -9.87 18.07
C ILE A 192 -7.12 -8.53 18.70
N ASP A 193 -8.18 -8.50 19.53
CA ASP A 193 -8.58 -7.27 20.22
C ASP A 193 -7.52 -6.80 21.22
N ASP A 194 -6.83 -7.72 21.89
CA ASP A 194 -5.69 -7.38 22.75
C ASP A 194 -4.49 -6.95 21.93
N ALA A 195 -4.24 -7.59 20.79
CA ALA A 195 -3.19 -7.21 19.85
C ALA A 195 -3.38 -5.75 19.38
N LYS A 196 -4.61 -5.35 19.07
CA LYS A 196 -4.93 -3.99 18.60
C LYS A 196 -4.80 -2.93 19.70
N LYS A 197 -4.83 -3.29 20.99
CA LYS A 197 -4.48 -2.33 22.08
C LYS A 197 -3.02 -1.88 22.04
N LEU A 198 -2.14 -2.64 21.38
CA LEU A 198 -0.74 -2.28 21.16
C LEU A 198 -0.57 -1.26 20.02
N ALA A 199 -1.61 -1.01 19.23
CA ALA A 199 -1.57 -0.12 18.08
C ALA A 199 -1.77 1.35 18.46
N THR A 200 -1.48 2.24 17.52
CA THR A 200 -1.77 3.67 17.65
C THR A 200 -3.26 3.92 17.84
N SER A 201 -3.62 5.04 18.46
CA SER A 201 -5.01 5.45 18.65
C SER A 201 -5.83 5.47 17.35
N GLY A 202 -5.19 5.87 16.24
CA GLY A 202 -5.80 5.87 14.91
C GLY A 202 -6.15 4.47 14.40
N VAL A 203 -5.24 3.50 14.56
CA VAL A 203 -5.49 2.09 14.21
C VAL A 203 -6.57 1.49 15.10
N GLN A 204 -6.54 1.79 16.41
CA GLN A 204 -7.57 1.33 17.35
C GLN A 204 -8.97 1.85 16.99
N ALA A 205 -9.07 3.12 16.59
CA ALA A 205 -10.35 3.70 16.19
C ALA A 205 -10.94 3.00 14.96
N LYS A 206 -10.10 2.63 13.99
CA LYS A 206 -10.51 1.90 12.79
C LYS A 206 -10.90 0.47 13.10
N TRP A 207 -10.09 -0.23 13.88
CA TRP A 207 -10.42 -1.58 14.35
C TRP A 207 -11.79 -1.62 15.03
N LYS A 208 -12.11 -0.62 15.86
CA LYS A 208 -13.42 -0.48 16.51
C LYS A 208 -14.57 -0.23 15.54
N ALA A 209 -14.32 0.31 14.37
CA ALA A 209 -15.31 0.54 13.33
C ALA A 209 -15.59 -0.71 12.46
N GLU A 210 -14.64 -1.65 12.39
CA GLU A 210 -14.82 -2.91 11.65
C GLU A 210 -15.91 -3.78 12.29
N SER A 211 -16.64 -4.52 11.45
CA SER A 211 -17.62 -5.51 11.87
C SER A 211 -16.96 -6.74 12.49
N ALA A 212 -17.72 -7.51 13.27
CA ALA A 212 -17.23 -8.77 13.86
C ALA A 212 -16.73 -9.78 12.79
N LYS A 213 -17.36 -9.77 11.60
CA LYS A 213 -16.96 -10.62 10.48
C LYS A 213 -15.59 -10.22 9.93
N GLU A 214 -15.39 -8.93 9.63
CA GLU A 214 -14.12 -8.41 9.12
C GLU A 214 -12.97 -8.62 10.11
N ARG A 215 -13.24 -8.46 11.41
CA ARG A 215 -12.27 -8.74 12.47
C ARG A 215 -11.87 -10.21 12.52
N ALA A 216 -12.82 -11.12 12.35
CA ALA A 216 -12.57 -12.56 12.33
C ALA A 216 -11.77 -12.99 11.09
N GLU A 217 -12.12 -12.44 9.92
CA GLU A 217 -11.39 -12.66 8.66
C GLU A 217 -9.96 -12.10 8.75
N SER A 218 -9.79 -10.90 9.30
CA SER A 218 -8.48 -10.30 9.57
C SER A 218 -7.63 -11.18 10.48
N LEU A 219 -8.18 -11.69 11.59
CA LEU A 219 -7.46 -12.60 12.48
C LEU A 219 -7.06 -13.90 11.77
N ALA A 220 -7.98 -14.51 11.00
CA ALA A 220 -7.69 -15.73 10.26
C ALA A 220 -6.57 -15.51 9.23
N TYR A 221 -6.60 -14.38 8.52
CA TYR A 221 -5.55 -13.98 7.59
C TYR A 221 -4.21 -13.77 8.31
N LEU A 222 -4.18 -13.01 9.40
CA LEU A 222 -2.95 -12.72 10.15
C LEU A 222 -2.33 -13.99 10.74
N LYS A 223 -3.15 -14.86 11.34
CA LYS A 223 -2.67 -16.13 11.92
C LYS A 223 -2.07 -17.07 10.86
N LYS A 224 -2.60 -17.04 9.63
CA LYS A 224 -2.09 -17.85 8.51
C LYS A 224 -0.77 -17.31 7.95
N ASN A 225 -0.60 -16.00 7.90
CA ASN A 225 0.51 -15.37 7.18
C ASN A 225 1.64 -14.87 8.07
N LEU A 226 1.39 -14.62 9.36
CA LEU A 226 2.44 -14.19 10.29
C LEU A 226 3.20 -15.39 10.88
N PRO A 227 4.54 -15.31 10.99
CA PRO A 227 5.33 -16.33 11.67
C PRO A 227 5.00 -16.40 13.17
N THR A 228 5.33 -17.51 13.83
CA THR A 228 5.18 -17.60 15.29
C THR A 228 6.30 -16.85 16.00
N ARG A 229 6.10 -16.50 17.28
CA ARG A 229 7.18 -15.96 18.13
C ARG A 229 8.41 -16.86 18.16
N ALA A 230 8.21 -18.17 18.22
CA ALA A 230 9.29 -19.14 18.25
C ALA A 230 10.12 -19.08 16.96
N ASP A 231 9.45 -19.07 15.80
CA ASP A 231 10.10 -18.98 14.49
C ASP A 231 10.90 -17.68 14.35
N VAL A 232 10.32 -16.54 14.77
CA VAL A 232 11.01 -15.25 14.70
C VAL A 232 12.18 -15.22 15.67
N THR A 233 12.00 -15.67 16.91
CA THR A 233 13.08 -15.64 17.92
C THR A 233 14.25 -16.53 17.50
N ALA A 234 13.99 -17.72 16.97
CA ALA A 234 15.01 -18.63 16.47
C ALA A 234 15.68 -18.07 15.21
N GLY A 235 14.87 -17.64 14.23
CA GLY A 235 15.33 -17.12 12.96
C GLY A 235 16.19 -15.85 13.11
N LEU A 236 15.79 -14.90 13.96
CA LEU A 236 16.59 -13.70 14.23
C LEU A 236 17.91 -14.01 14.92
N LYS A 237 18.01 -15.12 15.69
CA LYS A 237 19.28 -15.55 16.29
C LYS A 237 20.20 -16.24 15.28
N ASP A 238 19.64 -17.03 14.36
CA ASP A 238 20.43 -17.77 13.38
C ASP A 238 20.79 -16.94 12.14
N GLY A 239 19.94 -16.00 11.72
CA GLY A 239 20.07 -15.15 10.55
C GLY A 239 20.09 -15.88 9.19
N LYS A 240 19.81 -17.19 9.17
CA LYS A 240 19.97 -18.07 7.99
C LYS A 240 18.65 -18.35 7.28
N THR A 241 17.63 -18.77 8.03
CA THR A 241 16.33 -19.16 7.46
C THR A 241 15.35 -17.99 7.41
N LEU A 242 15.57 -17.02 8.30
CA LEU A 242 14.79 -15.80 8.40
C LEU A 242 15.74 -14.66 8.76
N ARG A 243 15.86 -13.68 7.87
CA ARG A 243 16.61 -12.45 8.11
C ARG A 243 15.67 -11.38 8.62
N GLY A 244 16.04 -10.72 9.72
CA GLY A 244 15.32 -9.56 10.24
C GLY A 244 16.04 -8.27 9.89
N VAL A 245 15.30 -7.29 9.36
CA VAL A 245 15.77 -5.93 9.17
C VAL A 245 14.72 -4.97 9.73
N LEU A 246 15.05 -4.32 10.83
CA LEU A 246 14.27 -3.23 11.40
C LEU A 246 14.82 -1.91 10.86
N ILE A 247 14.01 -1.20 10.08
CA ILE A 247 14.31 0.13 9.57
C ILE A 247 13.59 1.14 10.46
N ILE A 248 14.32 2.12 10.99
CA ILE A 248 13.81 3.19 11.85
C ILE A 248 14.06 4.52 11.14
N GLU A 249 12.98 5.28 10.95
CA GLU A 249 12.94 6.50 10.17
C GLU A 249 12.59 7.67 11.08
N ASP A 250 13.50 8.63 11.17
CA ASP A 250 13.41 9.87 11.95
C ASP A 250 12.97 9.67 13.41
N ASP A 251 13.23 8.47 13.96
CA ASP A 251 12.78 8.06 15.29
C ASP A 251 11.25 8.22 15.51
N LYS A 252 10.48 8.13 14.42
CA LYS A 252 9.02 8.35 14.39
C LYS A 252 8.27 7.18 13.77
N ALA A 253 8.82 6.59 12.71
CA ALA A 253 8.26 5.46 12.01
C ALA A 253 9.28 4.33 11.98
N ALA A 254 8.80 3.09 11.90
CA ALA A 254 9.68 1.96 11.73
C ALA A 254 8.97 0.79 11.07
N THR A 255 9.72 -0.01 10.32
CA THR A 255 9.22 -1.23 9.68
C THR A 255 10.15 -2.40 10.00
N LEU A 256 9.59 -3.44 10.61
CA LEU A 256 10.28 -4.73 10.76
C LEU A 256 9.99 -5.60 9.54
N ASN A 257 11.02 -5.88 8.76
CA ASN A 257 10.99 -6.80 7.64
C ASN A 257 11.52 -8.17 8.10
N LEU A 258 10.69 -9.20 7.99
CA LEU A 258 11.06 -10.59 8.21
C LEU A 258 11.13 -11.28 6.86
N ILE A 259 12.33 -11.58 6.40
CA ILE A 259 12.63 -12.08 5.07
C ILE A 259 12.96 -13.56 5.19
N ARG A 260 12.07 -14.43 4.71
CA ARG A 260 12.29 -15.88 4.67
C ARG A 260 12.76 -16.27 3.28
N SER A 261 13.88 -16.97 3.22
CA SER A 261 14.41 -17.54 1.97
C SER A 261 14.22 -19.05 1.99
N GLU A 262 13.63 -19.60 0.94
CA GLU A 262 13.52 -21.04 0.71
C GLU A 262 14.35 -21.44 -0.50
N GLN A 263 15.14 -22.50 -0.33
CA GLN A 263 15.82 -23.18 -1.42
C GLN A 263 15.19 -24.56 -1.56
N ARG A 264 14.62 -24.86 -2.73
CA ARG A 264 14.08 -26.19 -3.06
C ARG A 264 14.80 -26.77 -4.24
N GLN A 265 15.38 -27.95 -4.06
CA GLN A 265 15.81 -28.76 -5.18
C GLN A 265 14.58 -29.44 -5.78
N THR A 266 14.19 -29.03 -6.98
CA THR A 266 13.01 -29.56 -7.68
C THR A 266 13.36 -30.74 -8.58
N ALA A 267 14.64 -30.87 -8.95
CA ALA A 267 15.24 -32.03 -9.64
C ALA A 267 16.77 -32.04 -9.44
N PRO A 268 17.49 -33.14 -9.72
CA PRO A 268 18.96 -33.14 -9.76
C PRO A 268 19.47 -32.01 -10.67
N GLY A 269 20.30 -31.11 -10.12
CA GLY A 269 20.80 -29.93 -10.83
C GLY A 269 19.82 -28.75 -10.97
N ASN A 270 18.56 -28.87 -10.54
CA ASN A 270 17.58 -27.78 -10.59
C ASN A 270 17.20 -27.30 -9.18
N THR A 271 17.62 -26.08 -8.84
CA THR A 271 17.34 -25.44 -7.56
C THR A 271 16.48 -24.21 -7.78
N THR A 272 15.32 -24.16 -7.15
CA THR A 272 14.46 -22.99 -7.08
C THR A 272 14.77 -22.23 -5.79
N TYR A 273 14.96 -20.91 -5.90
CA TYR A 273 15.05 -20.00 -4.77
C TYR A 273 13.77 -19.16 -4.73
N SER A 274 13.14 -19.08 -3.57
CA SER A 274 12.05 -18.13 -3.32
C SER A 274 12.34 -17.32 -2.07
N SER A 275 11.87 -16.08 -2.05
CA SER A 275 11.93 -15.21 -0.88
C SER A 275 10.53 -14.66 -0.60
N THR A 276 10.14 -14.65 0.66
CA THR A 276 8.89 -14.03 1.11
C THR A 276 9.20 -13.04 2.23
N THR A 277 8.67 -11.82 2.11
CA THR A 277 8.86 -10.76 3.11
C THR A 277 7.54 -10.51 3.83
N THR A 278 7.58 -10.57 5.16
CA THR A 278 6.50 -10.08 6.03
C THR A 278 6.94 -8.75 6.63
N ALA A 279 6.14 -7.69 6.44
CA ALA A 279 6.39 -6.38 7.01
C ALA A 279 5.46 -6.14 8.21
N ILE A 280 6.00 -5.58 9.29
CA ILE A 280 5.24 -5.12 10.45
C ILE A 280 5.57 -3.65 10.69
N GLY A 281 4.56 -2.80 10.56
CA GLY A 281 4.70 -1.35 10.72
C GLY A 281 4.56 -0.87 12.17
N PHE A 282 5.34 0.12 12.55
CA PHE A 282 5.36 0.76 13.85
C PHE A 282 5.45 2.28 13.73
N ALA A 283 4.89 2.99 14.72
CA ALA A 283 4.98 4.43 14.83
C ALA A 283 5.13 4.85 16.30
N LYS A 284 5.76 6.00 16.56
CA LYS A 284 5.75 6.61 17.89
C LYS A 284 4.48 7.40 18.13
N GLU A 285 3.78 7.08 19.21
CA GLU A 285 2.65 7.85 19.73
C GLU A 285 2.91 8.15 21.21
N GLY A 286 2.90 9.43 21.59
CA GLY A 286 3.24 9.84 22.96
C GLY A 286 4.67 9.47 23.39
N GLY A 287 5.60 9.37 22.44
CA GLY A 287 6.99 8.97 22.70
C GLY A 287 7.21 7.47 22.84
N GLN A 288 6.17 6.65 22.72
CA GLN A 288 6.25 5.19 22.80
C GLN A 288 5.99 4.54 21.44
N TRP A 289 6.75 3.50 21.12
CA TRP A 289 6.49 2.69 19.93
C TRP A 289 5.16 1.92 20.06
N LYS A 290 4.38 1.94 18.98
CA LYS A 290 3.07 1.30 18.84
C LYS A 290 2.99 0.60 17.48
N LEU A 291 2.12 -0.40 17.33
CA LEU A 291 1.79 -0.94 16.00
C LEU A 291 1.09 0.13 15.14
N ALA A 292 1.48 0.21 13.88
CA ALA A 292 0.91 1.14 12.90
C ALA A 292 -0.05 0.45 11.91
N GLN A 293 -0.48 -0.79 12.20
CA GLN A 293 -1.34 -1.61 11.34
C GLN A 293 -2.42 -2.38 12.11
#